data_AF-A0A8T5XZ64-F1
#
_entry.id   AF-A0A8T5XZ64-F1
#
_cell.length_a   1.000
_cell.length_b   1.000
_cell.length_c   1.000
_cell.angle_alpha   90.00
_cell.angle_beta   90.00
_cell.angle_gamma   90.00
#
_symmetry.space_group_name_H-M   'P 1'
#
loop_
_entity.id
_entity.type
_entity.pdbx_description
1 polymer ?
#
loop_
_entity_poly.entity_id
_entity_poly.type
_entity_poly.pdbx_seq_one_letter_code
_entity_poly.pdbx_strand_id
1 'polypeptide(L)'
;METEPIVLDENMLNNLSIKKPSLNWSKNDYYNIKDTWIQTEKKVPLTKDFYDELITYPLYNIDILDNEKNEFKINTKEMMDFIVNVRNEIDDNYIIKAETYEKFYDRYDSSSTSYERIKQFDYELSIQDKLLIKTMFSGNAMMSMDISSDMDRKSDVVYLPNVRSKYDRLIVKGFLLNKNGANRDKGIKFLNGLISDKVQIKLYRLTDFKYPVNKYIEKDIEKIEKERNINKKAIELRKYIIEKIKKEDYLPNYKYFNTLNLDFYNMFKKDLLKLILNKNIDNKEINNELKRVENKYNIWLKEKNF
;
A
#
# COMPACT_ATOMS: atom_id res chain seq x y z
N MET A 1 -3.50 -1.57 14.94
CA MET A 1 -4.09 -1.79 13.61
C MET A 1 -3.90 -0.54 12.77
N GLU A 2 -3.60 -0.83 11.52
CA GLU A 2 -3.14 -0.01 10.41
C GLU A 2 -4.10 0.23 9.27
N THR A 3 -4.50 1.46 8.94
CA THR A 3 -4.96 1.71 7.58
C THR A 3 -4.48 3.07 7.12
N GLU A 4 -3.97 3.14 5.90
CA GLU A 4 -3.63 4.39 5.26
C GLU A 4 -4.91 4.95 4.60
N PRO A 5 -5.28 6.23 4.77
CA PRO A 5 -6.34 6.82 3.97
C PRO A 5 -5.87 7.14 2.55
N ILE A 6 -6.81 7.31 1.63
CA ILE A 6 -6.55 8.05 0.40
C ILE A 6 -6.90 9.52 0.66
N VAL A 7 -6.02 10.42 0.23
CA VAL A 7 -6.21 11.86 0.38
C VAL A 7 -6.32 12.48 -1.00
N LEU A 8 -7.44 13.15 -1.26
CA LEU A 8 -7.71 13.84 -2.53
C LEU A 8 -7.63 15.35 -2.35
N ASP A 9 -7.14 16.05 -3.36
CA ASP A 9 -7.17 17.51 -3.44
C ASP A 9 -8.58 18.01 -3.80
N GLU A 10 -9.23 18.74 -2.89
CA GLU A 10 -10.60 19.20 -3.07
C GLU A 10 -10.70 20.28 -4.16
N ASN A 11 -9.69 21.13 -4.30
CA ASN A 11 -9.66 22.16 -5.34
C ASN A 11 -9.53 21.53 -6.72
N MET A 12 -8.68 20.52 -6.88
CA MET A 12 -8.56 19.81 -8.15
C MET A 12 -9.85 19.03 -8.49
N LEU A 13 -10.50 18.40 -7.51
CA LEU A 13 -11.82 17.77 -7.73
C LEU A 13 -12.82 18.79 -8.26
N ASN A 14 -12.89 19.98 -7.65
CA ASN A 14 -13.78 21.06 -8.08
C ASN A 14 -13.45 21.55 -9.49
N ASN A 15 -12.17 21.75 -9.81
CA ASN A 15 -11.72 22.19 -11.14
C ASN A 15 -12.08 21.18 -12.23
N LEU A 16 -12.03 19.89 -11.91
CA LEU A 16 -12.43 18.81 -12.81
C LEU A 16 -13.94 18.55 -12.82
N SER A 17 -14.72 19.33 -12.07
CA SER A 17 -16.16 19.12 -11.88
C SER A 17 -16.51 17.71 -11.36
N ILE A 18 -15.61 17.10 -10.60
CA ILE A 18 -15.79 15.78 -9.99
C ILE A 18 -16.45 15.96 -8.64
N LYS A 19 -17.58 15.27 -8.44
CA LYS A 19 -18.27 15.25 -7.14
C LYS A 19 -17.37 14.62 -6.08
N LYS A 20 -17.24 15.29 -4.94
CA LYS A 20 -16.57 14.78 -3.74
C LYS A 20 -17.08 13.38 -3.36
N PRO A 21 -16.20 12.37 -3.27
CA PRO A 21 -16.61 11.02 -2.87
C PRO A 21 -17.07 10.97 -1.42
N SER A 22 -17.93 9.99 -1.12
CA SER A 22 -18.34 9.67 0.23
C SER A 22 -17.48 8.53 0.79
N LEU A 23 -17.54 8.27 2.11
CA LEU A 23 -16.81 7.16 2.73
C LEU A 23 -17.16 5.79 2.12
N ASN A 24 -18.35 5.63 1.54
CA ASN A 24 -18.80 4.38 0.91
C ASN A 24 -18.33 4.19 -0.54
N TRP A 25 -17.41 5.01 -1.03
CA TRP A 25 -16.86 4.89 -2.38
C TRP A 25 -16.17 3.53 -2.61
N SER A 26 -16.09 3.17 -3.89
CA SER A 26 -15.59 1.91 -4.39
C SER A 26 -14.24 2.06 -5.09
N LYS A 27 -13.60 0.92 -5.38
CA LYS A 27 -12.39 0.88 -6.21
C LYS A 27 -12.64 1.48 -7.61
N ASN A 28 -13.84 1.30 -8.16
CA ASN A 28 -14.20 1.86 -9.46
C ASN A 28 -14.36 3.39 -9.39
N ASP A 29 -14.94 3.92 -8.31
CA ASP A 29 -15.02 5.37 -8.12
C ASP A 29 -13.61 5.98 -8.08
N TYR A 30 -12.67 5.33 -7.39
CA TYR A 30 -11.28 5.74 -7.37
C TYR A 30 -10.65 5.79 -8.76
N TYR A 31 -10.76 4.71 -9.55
CA TYR A 31 -10.19 4.69 -10.90
C TYR A 31 -10.85 5.68 -11.83
N ASN A 32 -12.18 5.83 -11.80
CA ASN A 32 -12.88 6.82 -12.62
C ASN A 32 -12.38 8.25 -12.35
N ILE A 33 -12.15 8.60 -11.09
CA ILE A 33 -11.60 9.90 -10.70
C ILE A 33 -10.17 10.06 -11.22
N LYS A 34 -9.33 9.04 -11.03
CA LYS A 34 -7.95 9.03 -11.50
C LYS A 34 -7.87 9.15 -13.02
N ASP A 35 -8.68 8.40 -13.75
CA ASP A 35 -8.71 8.40 -15.22
C ASP A 35 -9.17 9.75 -15.75
N THR A 36 -10.21 10.34 -15.15
CA THR A 36 -10.67 11.70 -15.49
C THR A 36 -9.56 12.73 -15.30
N TRP A 37 -8.82 12.63 -14.19
CA TRP A 37 -7.69 13.50 -13.91
C TRP A 37 -6.56 13.34 -14.91
N ILE A 38 -6.13 12.09 -15.18
CA ILE A 38 -5.06 11.78 -16.13
C ILE A 38 -5.41 12.24 -17.54
N GLN A 39 -6.63 11.99 -18.00
CA GLN A 39 -7.10 12.41 -19.32
C GLN A 39 -7.11 13.94 -19.46
N THR A 40 -7.37 14.67 -18.38
CA THR A 40 -7.39 16.14 -18.38
C THR A 40 -5.99 16.73 -18.36
N GLU A 41 -5.11 16.24 -17.47
CA GLU A 41 -3.72 16.70 -17.36
C GLU A 41 -2.82 16.20 -18.49
N LYS A 42 -3.29 15.21 -19.27
CA LYS A 42 -2.60 14.47 -20.32
C LYS A 42 -1.46 13.58 -19.83
N LYS A 43 -0.60 14.07 -18.95
CA LYS A 43 0.46 13.25 -18.32
C LYS A 43 0.71 13.65 -16.88
N VAL A 44 0.75 12.66 -15.99
CA VAL A 44 1.01 12.87 -14.55
C VAL A 44 2.34 12.24 -14.13
N PRO A 45 3.04 12.76 -13.10
CA PRO A 45 4.23 12.11 -12.58
C PRO A 45 3.98 10.65 -12.12
N LEU A 46 4.84 9.71 -12.52
CA LEU A 46 4.82 8.35 -11.97
C LEU A 46 5.49 8.35 -10.59
N THR A 47 4.67 8.31 -9.53
CA THR A 47 5.09 8.18 -8.13
C THR A 47 5.28 6.72 -7.73
N LYS A 48 5.85 6.46 -6.54
CA LYS A 48 5.91 5.11 -5.97
C LYS A 48 4.53 4.46 -5.87
N ASP A 49 3.55 5.22 -5.40
CA ASP A 49 2.20 4.72 -5.16
C ASP A 49 1.50 4.33 -6.46
N PHE A 50 1.67 5.13 -7.52
CA PHE A 50 1.12 4.80 -8.83
C PHE A 50 1.87 3.62 -9.46
N TYR A 51 3.18 3.51 -9.23
CA TYR A 51 3.93 2.32 -9.60
C TYR A 51 3.38 1.07 -8.90
N ASP A 52 3.18 1.10 -7.58
CA ASP A 52 2.64 -0.03 -6.84
C ASP A 52 1.21 -0.38 -7.30
N GLU A 53 0.41 0.61 -7.66
CA GLU A 53 -0.93 0.41 -8.20
C GLU A 53 -0.96 -0.23 -9.58
N LEU A 54 -0.06 0.19 -10.48
CA LEU A 54 0.02 -0.33 -11.84
C LEU A 54 0.69 -1.70 -11.91
N ILE A 55 1.64 -1.96 -11.00
CA ILE A 55 2.55 -3.09 -11.13
C ILE A 55 2.42 -4.04 -9.94
N THR A 56 2.67 -3.55 -8.72
CA THR A 56 2.71 -4.40 -7.52
C THR A 56 1.36 -5.08 -7.25
N TYR A 57 0.26 -4.34 -7.19
CA TYR A 57 -1.03 -4.91 -6.81
C TYR A 57 -1.66 -5.83 -7.87
N PRO A 58 -1.60 -5.50 -9.18
CA PRO A 58 -2.10 -6.40 -10.20
C PRO A 58 -1.32 -7.71 -10.27
N LEU A 59 0.02 -7.63 -10.11
CA LEU A 59 0.91 -8.80 -10.08
C LEU A 59 0.51 -9.84 -9.02
N TYR A 60 -0.05 -9.41 -7.89
CA TYR A 60 -0.55 -10.32 -6.86
C TYR A 60 -1.82 -11.09 -7.23
N ASN A 61 -2.44 -10.78 -8.37
CA ASN A 61 -3.57 -11.54 -8.90
C ASN A 61 -3.17 -12.43 -10.09
N ILE A 62 -1.91 -12.43 -10.51
CA ILE A 62 -1.39 -13.33 -11.55
C ILE A 62 -0.90 -14.61 -10.86
N ASP A 63 -1.41 -15.76 -11.31
CA ASP A 63 -1.03 -17.06 -10.77
C ASP A 63 0.35 -17.48 -11.30
N ILE A 64 1.38 -17.13 -10.53
CA ILE A 64 2.78 -17.34 -10.90
C ILE A 64 3.42 -18.56 -10.23
N LEU A 65 2.78 -19.22 -9.28
CA LEU A 65 3.31 -20.39 -8.58
C LEU A 65 2.38 -21.59 -8.80
N ASP A 66 2.90 -22.63 -9.42
CA ASP A 66 2.27 -23.94 -9.46
C ASP A 66 2.61 -24.69 -8.16
N ASN A 67 1.64 -24.73 -7.24
CA ASN A 67 1.82 -25.39 -5.95
C ASN A 67 1.94 -26.92 -6.07
N GLU A 68 1.36 -27.53 -7.11
CA GLU A 68 1.43 -29.00 -7.29
C GLU A 68 2.83 -29.42 -7.73
N LYS A 69 3.42 -28.63 -8.61
CA LYS A 69 4.77 -28.87 -9.15
C LYS A 69 5.88 -28.18 -8.38
N ASN A 70 5.53 -27.29 -7.45
CA ASN A 70 6.44 -26.43 -6.72
C ASN A 70 7.39 -25.69 -7.68
N GLU A 71 6.81 -25.06 -8.70
CA GLU A 71 7.53 -24.31 -9.73
C GLU A 71 6.86 -22.96 -10.01
N PHE A 72 7.66 -21.94 -10.25
CA PHE A 72 7.19 -20.67 -10.78
C PHE A 72 6.88 -20.79 -12.28
N LYS A 73 5.74 -20.21 -12.66
CA LYS A 73 5.23 -20.03 -14.02
C LYS A 73 5.16 -18.53 -14.33
N ILE A 74 6.28 -17.97 -14.75
CA ILE A 74 6.45 -16.53 -15.00
C ILE A 74 6.34 -16.24 -16.50
N ASN A 75 6.90 -17.11 -17.35
CA ASN A 75 6.86 -16.95 -18.79
C ASN A 75 5.53 -17.44 -19.38
N THR A 76 4.46 -16.72 -19.03
CA THR A 76 3.10 -16.99 -19.48
C THR A 76 2.59 -15.88 -20.40
N LYS A 77 1.58 -16.19 -21.22
CA LYS A 77 0.90 -15.17 -22.02
C LYS A 77 0.31 -14.07 -21.14
N GLU A 78 -0.25 -14.42 -19.99
CA GLU A 78 -0.81 -13.47 -19.03
C GLU A 78 0.23 -12.49 -18.50
N MET A 79 1.43 -12.95 -18.12
CA MET A 79 2.52 -12.07 -17.69
C MET A 79 3.01 -11.17 -18.82
N MET A 80 3.09 -11.71 -20.04
CA MET A 80 3.47 -10.95 -21.23
C MET A 80 2.47 -9.83 -21.52
N ASP A 81 1.17 -10.16 -21.56
CA ASP A 81 0.09 -9.20 -21.79
C ASP A 81 0.07 -8.13 -20.69
N PHE A 82 0.28 -8.54 -19.43
CA PHE A 82 0.42 -7.61 -18.31
C PHE A 82 1.58 -6.61 -18.50
N ILE A 83 2.79 -7.08 -18.85
CA ILE A 83 3.94 -6.20 -19.09
C ILE A 83 3.65 -5.22 -20.23
N VAL A 84 3.12 -5.70 -21.35
CA VAL A 84 2.81 -4.85 -22.51
C VAL A 84 1.75 -3.81 -22.17
N ASN A 85 0.69 -4.20 -21.47
CA ASN A 85 -0.38 -3.28 -21.08
C ASN A 85 0.14 -2.20 -20.13
N VAL A 86 0.95 -2.57 -19.13
CA VAL A 86 1.55 -1.59 -18.22
C VAL A 86 2.51 -0.64 -18.94
N ARG A 87 3.28 -1.13 -19.93
CA ARG A 87 4.16 -0.28 -20.74
C ARG A 87 3.37 0.80 -21.48
N ASN A 88 2.31 0.40 -22.18
CA ASN A 88 1.46 1.32 -22.91
C ASN A 88 0.82 2.35 -21.97
N GLU A 89 0.27 1.89 -20.84
CA GLU A 89 -0.32 2.76 -19.82
C GLU A 89 0.70 3.80 -19.28
N ILE A 90 1.93 3.37 -18.99
CA ILE A 90 2.99 4.27 -18.52
C ILE A 90 3.40 5.27 -19.61
N ASP A 91 3.62 4.80 -20.83
CA ASP A 91 4.08 5.64 -21.95
C ASP A 91 3.02 6.67 -22.37
N ASP A 92 1.74 6.31 -22.31
CA ASP A 92 0.63 7.18 -22.68
C ASP A 92 0.34 8.22 -21.59
N ASN A 93 0.31 7.79 -20.32
CA ASN A 93 -0.30 8.58 -19.24
C ASN A 93 0.69 9.17 -18.22
N TYR A 94 1.95 8.74 -18.21
CA TYR A 94 2.88 9.10 -17.13
C TYR A 94 4.18 9.76 -17.57
N ILE A 95 4.75 10.56 -16.65
CA ILE A 95 6.08 11.17 -16.75
C ILE A 95 7.01 10.44 -15.79
N ILE A 96 8.04 9.78 -16.33
CA ILE A 96 9.11 9.15 -15.56
C ILE A 96 10.28 10.13 -15.45
N LYS A 97 10.63 10.51 -14.22
CA LYS A 97 11.79 11.38 -13.95
C LYS A 97 13.06 10.63 -13.58
N ALA A 98 13.32 9.48 -14.21
CA ALA A 98 14.55 8.71 -14.01
C ALA A 98 15.23 8.48 -15.35
N GLU A 99 16.56 8.63 -15.39
CA GLU A 99 17.34 8.44 -16.62
C GLU A 99 17.44 6.95 -17.01
N THR A 100 17.39 6.05 -16.03
CA THR A 100 17.42 4.60 -16.24
C THR A 100 16.46 3.89 -15.29
N TYR A 101 16.11 2.64 -15.61
CA TYR A 101 15.26 1.83 -14.74
C TYR A 101 15.97 1.48 -13.42
N GLU A 102 17.31 1.36 -13.40
CA GLU A 102 18.06 1.15 -12.16
C GLU A 102 17.95 2.35 -11.24
N LYS A 103 18.11 3.57 -11.78
CA LYS A 103 17.89 4.79 -10.99
C LYS A 103 16.44 4.89 -10.53
N PHE A 104 15.47 4.46 -11.33
CA PHE A 104 14.09 4.36 -10.88
C PHE A 104 13.95 3.35 -9.74
N TYR A 105 14.53 2.16 -9.87
CA TYR A 105 14.50 1.13 -8.82
C TYR A 105 15.10 1.63 -7.50
N ASP A 106 16.29 2.23 -7.56
CA ASP A 106 17.02 2.71 -6.38
C ASP A 106 16.27 3.81 -5.61
N ARG A 107 15.39 4.54 -6.30
CA ARG A 107 14.52 5.55 -5.68
C ARG A 107 13.41 4.95 -4.84
N TYR A 108 12.94 3.76 -5.19
CA TYR A 108 11.78 3.10 -4.57
C TYR A 108 12.16 1.89 -3.72
N ASP A 109 13.41 1.43 -3.81
CA ASP A 109 13.95 0.42 -2.91
C ASP A 109 14.17 1.03 -1.51
N SER A 110 13.29 0.64 -0.58
CA SER A 110 13.33 1.09 0.81
C SER A 110 14.60 0.68 1.58
N SER A 111 15.39 -0.25 1.06
CA SER A 111 16.70 -0.64 1.61
C SER A 111 17.87 0.20 1.07
N SER A 112 17.63 0.95 -0.01
CA SER A 112 18.64 1.82 -0.61
C SER A 112 18.88 3.05 0.28
N THR A 113 20.15 3.34 0.55
CA THR A 113 20.62 4.61 1.15
C THR A 113 21.16 5.55 0.07
N SER A 114 20.88 5.26 -1.20
CA SER A 114 21.42 6.00 -2.33
C SER A 114 20.99 7.48 -2.30
N TYR A 115 21.85 8.33 -2.84
CA TYR A 115 21.52 9.73 -3.12
C TYR A 115 20.26 9.88 -4.00
N GLU A 116 19.98 8.89 -4.85
CA GLU A 116 18.76 8.87 -5.67
C GLU A 116 17.49 8.75 -4.83
N ARG A 117 17.50 7.99 -3.72
CA ARG A 117 16.35 7.94 -2.80
C ARG A 117 16.04 9.29 -2.16
N ILE A 118 17.06 10.04 -1.76
CA ILE A 118 16.88 11.39 -1.19
C ILE A 118 16.26 12.32 -2.25
N LYS A 119 16.83 12.31 -3.46
CA LYS A 119 16.27 13.06 -4.61
C LYS A 119 14.83 12.68 -4.92
N GLN A 120 14.45 11.42 -4.77
CA GLN A 120 13.06 11.00 -4.98
C GLN A 120 12.14 11.59 -3.94
N PHE A 121 12.52 11.54 -2.66
CA PHE A 121 11.73 12.14 -1.60
C PHE A 121 11.52 13.65 -1.85
N ASP A 122 12.59 14.37 -2.18
CA ASP A 122 12.52 15.80 -2.54
C ASP A 122 11.63 16.04 -3.77
N TYR A 123 11.74 15.17 -4.78
CA TYR A 123 10.91 15.24 -5.97
C TYR A 123 9.43 15.00 -5.66
N GLU A 124 9.09 13.94 -4.91
CA GLU A 124 7.70 13.62 -4.55
C GLU A 124 7.07 14.72 -3.71
N LEU A 125 7.83 15.32 -2.78
CA LEU A 125 7.41 16.51 -2.05
C LEU A 125 7.12 17.68 -3.00
N SER A 126 8.02 17.93 -3.96
CA SER A 126 7.89 19.06 -4.90
C SER A 126 6.67 18.97 -5.84
N ILE A 127 6.09 17.79 -6.00
CA ILE A 127 4.93 17.56 -6.88
C ILE A 127 3.62 17.36 -6.13
N GLN A 128 3.61 17.20 -4.80
CA GLN A 128 2.38 16.89 -4.05
C GLN A 128 1.24 17.87 -4.32
N ASP A 129 1.54 19.16 -4.44
CA ASP A 129 0.54 20.20 -4.68
C ASP A 129 -0.06 20.12 -6.10
N LYS A 130 0.56 19.36 -7.00
CA LYS A 130 0.09 19.13 -8.38
C LYS A 130 -0.65 17.81 -8.55
N LEU A 131 -0.69 16.96 -7.51
CA LEU A 131 -1.36 15.67 -7.56
C LEU A 131 -2.78 15.79 -7.02
N LEU A 132 -3.74 15.27 -7.77
CA LEU A 132 -5.11 15.11 -7.29
C LEU A 132 -5.16 14.06 -6.17
N ILE A 133 -4.42 12.97 -6.31
CA ILE A 133 -4.28 11.92 -5.30
C ILE A 133 -2.95 12.16 -4.59
N LYS A 134 -2.99 12.58 -3.31
CA LYS A 134 -1.77 12.81 -2.54
C LYS A 134 -1.14 11.46 -2.19
N THR A 135 0.16 11.34 -2.43
CA THR A 135 0.93 10.10 -2.23
C THR A 135 1.89 10.18 -1.06
N MET A 136 2.07 11.37 -0.47
CA MET A 136 2.95 11.61 0.68
C MET A 136 2.12 11.96 1.92
N PHE A 137 1.26 11.03 2.35
CA PHE A 137 0.53 11.14 3.60
C PHE A 137 0.83 9.94 4.51
N SER A 138 1.31 10.20 5.73
CA SER A 138 1.79 9.15 6.65
C SER A 138 0.94 8.98 7.91
N GLY A 139 -0.38 9.16 7.80
CA GLY A 139 -1.30 9.03 8.94
C GLY A 139 -2.07 7.71 8.97
N ASN A 140 -2.42 7.25 10.16
CA ASN A 140 -3.27 6.09 10.36
C ASN A 140 -4.74 6.51 10.45
N ALA A 141 -5.55 6.18 9.44
CA ALA A 141 -6.96 6.55 9.42
C ALA A 141 -7.83 5.86 10.49
N MET A 142 -7.31 4.85 11.18
CA MET A 142 -7.94 4.31 12.39
C MET A 142 -7.62 5.12 13.65
N MET A 143 -6.55 5.93 13.63
CA MET A 143 -6.18 6.85 14.71
C MET A 143 -6.76 8.23 14.42
N SER A 144 -8.01 8.44 14.85
CA SER A 144 -8.69 9.74 14.73
C SER A 144 -7.87 10.91 15.28
N MET A 145 -7.12 10.71 16.38
CA MET A 145 -6.24 11.73 16.96
C MET A 145 -5.05 12.09 16.06
N ASP A 146 -4.53 11.13 15.30
CA ASP A 146 -3.39 11.33 14.38
C ASP A 146 -3.84 12.21 13.21
N ILE A 147 -4.91 11.79 12.53
CA ILE A 147 -5.40 12.44 11.31
C ILE A 147 -6.21 13.72 11.56
N SER A 148 -6.76 13.92 12.77
CA SER A 148 -7.57 15.10 13.09
C SER A 148 -6.79 16.40 12.91
N SER A 149 -5.56 16.44 13.42
CA SER A 149 -4.74 17.66 13.36
C SER A 149 -4.46 18.08 11.91
N ASP A 150 -4.28 17.11 11.03
CA ASP A 150 -4.07 17.33 9.60
C ASP A 150 -5.36 17.74 8.89
N MET A 151 -6.50 17.11 9.20
CA MET A 151 -7.83 17.52 8.71
C MET A 151 -8.22 18.94 9.14
N ASP A 152 -7.81 19.36 10.33
CA ASP A 152 -8.11 20.69 10.86
C ASP A 152 -7.25 21.77 10.18
N ARG A 153 -6.02 21.43 9.78
CA ARG A 153 -5.07 22.36 9.11
C ARG A 153 -5.29 22.46 7.61
N LYS A 154 -5.67 21.35 6.95
CA LYS A 154 -5.81 21.25 5.50
C LYS A 154 -7.29 21.11 5.14
N SER A 155 -7.99 22.24 5.06
CA SER A 155 -9.41 22.27 4.72
C SER A 155 -9.69 21.95 3.24
N ASP A 156 -8.67 21.94 2.41
CA ASP A 156 -8.68 21.75 0.96
C ASP A 156 -8.40 20.31 0.51
N VAL A 157 -8.45 19.35 1.44
CA VAL A 157 -8.28 17.93 1.12
C VAL A 157 -9.42 17.07 1.65
N VAL A 158 -9.63 15.94 0.98
CA VAL A 158 -10.64 14.95 1.30
C VAL A 158 -9.97 13.65 1.72
N TYR A 159 -10.18 13.24 2.96
CA TYR A 159 -9.68 11.97 3.48
C TYR A 159 -10.73 10.88 3.32
N LEU A 160 -10.35 9.77 2.68
CA LEU A 160 -11.24 8.68 2.33
C LEU A 160 -10.64 7.32 2.75
N PRO A 161 -11.48 6.29 2.98
CA PRO A 161 -10.99 4.94 3.20
C PRO A 161 -10.20 4.44 2.00
N ASN A 162 -9.10 3.70 2.22
CA ASN A 162 -8.32 3.16 1.10
C ASN A 162 -9.07 2.03 0.38
N VAL A 163 -9.36 2.27 -0.90
CA VAL A 163 -10.01 1.32 -1.81
C VAL A 163 -9.07 0.80 -2.90
N ARG A 164 -7.86 1.37 -3.06
CA ARG A 164 -6.86 1.08 -4.11
C ARG A 164 -6.57 -0.41 -4.23
N SER A 165 -6.31 -1.05 -3.10
CA SER A 165 -5.81 -2.42 -3.06
C SER A 165 -6.40 -3.18 -1.89
N LYS A 166 -6.76 -4.45 -2.07
CA LYS A 166 -7.15 -5.32 -0.95
C LYS A 166 -5.97 -5.65 -0.03
N TYR A 167 -4.75 -5.59 -0.56
CA TYR A 167 -3.52 -6.00 0.12
C TYR A 167 -3.05 -4.99 1.19
N ASP A 168 -3.35 -3.70 0.98
CA ASP A 168 -2.86 -2.61 1.85
C ASP A 168 -3.96 -1.95 2.69
N ARG A 169 -5.16 -2.55 2.72
CA ARG A 169 -6.31 -2.03 3.48
C ARG A 169 -6.16 -2.15 4.99
N LEU A 170 -5.47 -3.19 5.47
CA LEU A 170 -5.30 -3.44 6.89
C LEU A 170 -3.92 -4.01 7.21
N ILE A 171 -3.09 -3.18 7.84
CA ILE A 171 -1.80 -3.61 8.39
C ILE A 171 -2.01 -3.98 9.85
N VAL A 172 -1.59 -5.18 10.25
CA VAL A 172 -1.57 -5.57 11.66
C VAL A 172 -0.18 -6.04 12.05
N LYS A 173 0.19 -5.74 13.29
CA LYS A 173 1.44 -6.20 13.90
C LYS A 173 1.06 -7.04 15.10
N GLY A 174 1.72 -8.17 15.25
CA GLY A 174 1.47 -9.14 16.31
C GLY A 174 2.71 -9.39 17.16
N PHE A 175 2.51 -10.16 18.22
CA PHE A 175 3.59 -10.67 19.05
C PHE A 175 3.84 -12.13 18.73
N LEU A 176 5.11 -12.53 18.69
CA LEU A 176 5.51 -13.92 18.54
C LEU A 176 6.15 -14.40 19.84
N LEU A 177 5.77 -15.59 20.28
CA LEU A 177 6.34 -16.24 21.44
C LEU A 177 6.99 -17.56 21.02
N ASN A 178 8.26 -17.76 21.40
CA ASN A 178 8.96 -19.00 21.12
C ASN A 178 8.30 -20.16 21.89
N LYS A 179 7.81 -21.17 21.16
CA LYS A 179 7.18 -22.38 21.71
C LYS A 179 8.09 -23.13 22.69
N ASN A 180 9.39 -23.12 22.45
CA ASN A 180 10.41 -23.84 23.24
C ASN A 180 11.15 -22.91 24.22
N GLY A 181 10.68 -21.68 24.42
CA GLY A 181 11.32 -20.74 25.33
C GLY A 181 11.14 -21.15 26.80
N ALA A 182 12.22 -21.04 27.58
CA ALA A 182 12.23 -21.41 29.01
C ALA A 182 11.24 -20.60 29.90
N ASN A 183 10.76 -19.45 29.41
CA ASN A 183 9.85 -18.55 30.16
C ASN A 183 8.48 -18.38 29.48
N ARG A 184 7.98 -19.42 28.79
CA ARG A 184 6.74 -19.35 28.00
C ARG A 184 5.54 -18.78 28.78
N ASP A 185 5.27 -19.27 29.99
CA ASP A 185 4.11 -18.84 30.78
C ASP A 185 4.18 -17.36 31.18
N LYS A 186 5.40 -16.89 31.54
CA LYS A 186 5.64 -15.47 31.81
C LYS A 186 5.43 -14.63 30.55
N GLY A 187 5.87 -15.14 29.40
CA GLY A 187 5.63 -14.53 28.08
C GLY A 187 4.14 -14.38 27.78
N ILE A 188 3.35 -15.43 27.96
CA ILE A 188 1.89 -15.39 27.78
C ILE A 188 1.26 -14.37 28.73
N LYS A 189 1.62 -14.38 30.01
CA LYS A 189 1.11 -13.43 31.01
C LYS A 189 1.44 -11.98 30.63
N PHE A 190 2.66 -11.73 30.14
CA PHE A 190 3.08 -10.41 29.66
C PHE A 190 2.23 -9.96 28.47
N LEU A 191 2.06 -10.81 27.45
CA LEU A 191 1.26 -10.51 26.27
C LEU A 191 -0.21 -10.23 26.62
N ASN A 192 -0.81 -11.04 27.49
CA ASN A 192 -2.18 -10.83 27.98
C ASN A 192 -2.32 -9.49 28.71
N GLY A 193 -1.33 -9.10 29.52
CA GLY A 193 -1.28 -7.78 30.14
C GLY A 193 -1.22 -6.65 29.10
N LEU A 194 -0.39 -6.80 28.06
CA LEU A 194 -0.20 -5.80 27.02
C LEU A 194 -1.44 -5.56 26.16
N ILE A 195 -2.21 -6.61 25.85
CA ILE A 195 -3.46 -6.53 25.07
C ILE A 195 -4.70 -6.24 25.92
N SER A 196 -4.55 -6.14 27.25
CA SER A 196 -5.65 -5.79 28.15
C SER A 196 -6.22 -4.40 27.86
N ASP A 197 -7.51 -4.22 28.10
CA ASP A 197 -8.26 -2.97 27.89
C ASP A 197 -7.53 -1.77 28.51
N LYS A 198 -7.14 -1.90 29.78
CA LYS A 198 -6.46 -0.85 30.55
C LYS A 198 -5.17 -0.38 29.87
N VAL A 199 -4.33 -1.32 29.41
CA VAL A 199 -3.05 -0.99 28.77
C VAL A 199 -3.27 -0.42 27.38
N GLN A 200 -4.18 -1.01 26.60
CA GLN A 200 -4.52 -0.55 25.25
C GLN A 200 -5.10 0.87 25.26
N ILE A 201 -6.00 1.19 26.20
CA ILE A 201 -6.53 2.56 26.39
C ILE A 201 -5.41 3.53 26.75
N LYS A 202 -4.50 3.13 27.64
CA LYS A 202 -3.34 3.97 28.02
C LYS A 202 -2.45 4.26 26.81
N LEU A 203 -2.19 3.25 25.96
CA LEU A 203 -1.40 3.42 24.74
C LEU A 203 -2.10 4.32 23.72
N TYR A 204 -3.42 4.16 23.53
CA TYR A 204 -4.19 5.01 22.63
C TYR A 204 -4.03 6.50 22.96
N ARG A 205 -4.04 6.86 24.25
CA ARG A 205 -3.89 8.26 24.71
C ARG A 205 -2.56 8.92 24.34
N LEU A 206 -1.51 8.14 24.05
CA LEU A 206 -0.16 8.61 23.78
C LEU A 206 0.09 9.04 22.32
N THR A 207 -0.95 9.06 21.47
CA THR A 207 -1.00 9.53 20.06
C THR A 207 -0.06 8.86 19.05
N ASP A 208 1.13 8.40 19.45
CA ASP A 208 2.14 7.82 18.57
C ASP A 208 1.93 6.31 18.30
N PHE A 209 0.90 5.73 18.91
CA PHE A 209 0.64 4.28 18.86
C PHE A 209 -0.45 3.92 17.85
N LYS A 210 -0.34 2.71 17.31
CA LYS A 210 -1.30 2.16 16.36
C LYS A 210 -2.65 1.95 17.04
N TYR A 211 -3.73 1.92 16.25
CA TYR A 211 -5.06 1.69 16.80
C TYR A 211 -5.13 0.39 17.62
N PRO A 212 -5.73 0.40 18.83
CA PRO A 212 -5.82 -0.78 19.66
C PRO A 212 -6.42 -2.00 18.97
N VAL A 213 -5.94 -3.20 19.31
CA VAL A 213 -6.47 -4.46 18.76
C VAL A 213 -7.69 -4.98 19.53
N ASN A 214 -7.96 -4.42 20.70
CA ASN A 214 -9.03 -4.87 21.59
C ASN A 214 -10.38 -4.29 21.16
N LYS A 215 -11.38 -5.17 20.97
CA LYS A 215 -12.71 -4.82 20.43
C LYS A 215 -13.64 -4.20 21.47
N TYR A 216 -13.34 -4.31 22.77
CA TYR A 216 -14.27 -3.91 23.83
C TYR A 216 -14.08 -2.49 24.35
N ILE A 217 -13.09 -1.74 23.84
CA ILE A 217 -12.74 -0.40 24.33
C ILE A 217 -13.24 0.74 23.43
N GLU A 218 -14.09 0.46 22.44
CA GLU A 218 -14.58 1.48 21.49
C GLU A 218 -15.33 2.63 22.20
N LYS A 219 -16.13 2.32 23.23
CA LYS A 219 -16.82 3.35 24.03
C LYS A 219 -15.86 4.26 24.79
N ASP A 220 -14.77 3.69 25.32
CA ASP A 220 -13.75 4.47 26.03
C ASP A 220 -12.95 5.35 25.07
N ILE A 221 -12.66 4.83 23.87
CA ILE A 221 -12.06 5.61 22.78
C ILE A 221 -12.95 6.80 22.42
N GLU A 222 -14.26 6.59 22.22
CA GLU A 222 -15.19 7.69 21.90
C GLU A 222 -15.25 8.76 22.99
N LYS A 223 -15.16 8.35 24.27
CA LYS A 223 -15.09 9.28 25.39
C LYS A 223 -13.82 10.14 25.31
N ILE A 224 -12.67 9.53 25.04
CA ILE A 224 -11.38 10.23 24.87
C ILE A 224 -11.45 11.19 23.68
N GLU A 225 -12.01 10.76 22.55
CA GLU A 225 -12.17 11.58 21.35
C GLU A 225 -13.03 12.83 21.64
N LYS A 226 -14.12 12.65 22.40
CA LYS A 226 -14.98 13.76 22.83
C LYS A 226 -14.26 14.70 23.80
N GLU A 227 -13.56 14.17 24.79
CA GLU A 227 -12.79 14.96 25.78
C GLU A 227 -11.71 15.82 25.10
N ARG A 228 -11.14 15.34 24.00
CA ARG A 228 -10.07 16.02 23.24
C ARG A 228 -10.58 16.87 22.07
N ASN A 229 -11.89 17.00 21.88
CA ASN A 229 -12.49 17.72 20.75
C ASN A 229 -11.94 17.27 19.38
N ILE A 230 -11.78 15.96 19.20
CA ILE A 230 -11.26 15.40 17.94
C ILE A 230 -12.22 15.69 16.78
N ASN A 231 -11.66 15.97 15.60
CA ASN A 231 -12.40 16.27 14.37
C ASN A 231 -13.44 15.18 14.06
N LYS A 232 -14.69 15.60 13.85
CA LYS A 232 -15.81 14.68 13.61
C LYS A 232 -15.61 13.79 12.38
N LYS A 233 -15.03 14.32 11.30
CA LYS A 233 -14.75 13.56 10.08
C LYS A 233 -13.68 12.48 10.32
N ALA A 234 -12.69 12.76 11.17
CA ALA A 234 -11.69 11.78 11.58
C ALA A 234 -12.32 10.62 12.37
N ILE A 235 -13.24 10.93 13.28
CA ILE A 235 -14.00 9.94 14.06
C ILE A 235 -14.89 9.11 13.12
N GLU A 236 -15.59 9.75 12.18
CA GLU A 236 -16.44 9.06 11.19
C GLU A 236 -15.65 8.10 10.30
N LEU A 237 -14.51 8.55 9.76
CA LEU A 237 -13.61 7.72 8.96
C LEU A 237 -13.12 6.49 9.74
N ARG A 238 -12.65 6.69 10.99
CA ARG A 238 -12.26 5.58 11.87
C ARG A 238 -13.41 4.59 12.06
N LYS A 239 -14.59 5.08 12.46
CA LYS A 239 -15.77 4.24 12.71
C LYS A 239 -16.15 3.43 11.48
N TYR A 240 -16.16 4.06 10.30
CA TYR A 240 -16.43 3.38 9.04
C TYR A 240 -15.45 2.22 8.79
N ILE A 241 -14.15 2.45 8.97
CA ILE A 241 -13.13 1.41 8.78
C ILE A 241 -13.31 0.27 9.78
N ILE A 242 -13.56 0.58 11.05
CA ILE A 242 -13.79 -0.45 12.08
C ILE A 242 -14.98 -1.34 11.72
N GLU A 243 -16.06 -0.76 11.19
CA GLU A 243 -17.21 -1.53 10.71
C GLU A 243 -16.85 -2.41 9.50
N LYS A 244 -16.00 -1.93 8.58
CA LYS A 244 -15.47 -2.74 7.48
C LYS A 244 -14.62 -3.91 7.94
N ILE A 245 -13.82 -3.73 8.99
CA ILE A 245 -13.02 -4.80 9.60
C ILE A 245 -13.94 -5.83 10.28
N LYS A 246 -14.97 -5.38 11.03
CA LYS A 246 -15.93 -6.27 11.69
C LYS A 246 -16.73 -7.14 10.70
N LYS A 247 -17.01 -6.61 9.51
CA LYS A 247 -17.69 -7.32 8.41
C LYS A 247 -16.76 -8.17 7.54
N GLU A 248 -15.46 -8.23 7.87
CA GLU A 248 -14.44 -8.93 7.09
C GLU A 248 -14.21 -8.39 5.66
N ASP A 249 -14.73 -7.21 5.34
CA ASP A 249 -14.44 -6.51 4.07
C ASP A 249 -12.97 -6.05 4.01
N TYR A 250 -12.36 -5.81 5.18
CA TYR A 250 -10.95 -5.42 5.35
C TYR A 250 -10.21 -6.54 6.07
N LEU A 251 -9.42 -7.32 5.33
CA LEU A 251 -8.63 -8.42 5.87
C LEU A 251 -7.18 -8.01 6.10
N PRO A 252 -6.51 -8.57 7.14
CA PRO A 252 -5.08 -8.33 7.36
C PRO A 252 -4.23 -8.73 6.15
N ASN A 253 -3.22 -7.92 5.83
CA ASN A 253 -2.33 -8.15 4.69
C ASN A 253 -1.70 -9.55 4.65
N TYR A 254 -1.30 -10.12 5.80
CA TYR A 254 -0.71 -11.46 5.87
C TYR A 254 -1.64 -12.59 5.43
N LYS A 255 -2.97 -12.37 5.37
CA LYS A 255 -3.89 -13.38 4.81
C LYS A 255 -3.72 -13.54 3.30
N TYR A 256 -3.07 -12.58 2.65
CA TYR A 256 -2.84 -12.59 1.21
C TYR A 256 -1.43 -13.04 0.81
N PHE A 257 -0.48 -13.12 1.75
CA PHE A 257 0.90 -13.49 1.48
C PHE A 257 1.39 -14.56 2.46
N ASN A 258 1.96 -15.63 1.92
CA ASN A 258 2.94 -16.42 2.68
C ASN A 258 4.33 -15.77 2.56
N THR A 259 5.27 -16.12 3.45
CA THR A 259 6.61 -15.51 3.46
C THR A 259 7.39 -15.77 2.17
N LEU A 260 7.24 -16.95 1.58
CA LEU A 260 7.87 -17.33 0.32
C LEU A 260 7.46 -16.41 -0.84
N ASN A 261 6.16 -16.11 -0.93
CA ASN A 261 5.59 -15.22 -1.94
C ASN A 261 6.12 -13.80 -1.77
N LEU A 262 6.24 -13.31 -0.53
CA LEU A 262 6.72 -11.95 -0.28
C LEU A 262 8.19 -11.78 -0.71
N ASP A 263 9.06 -12.72 -0.35
CA ASP A 263 10.47 -12.70 -0.75
C ASP A 263 10.61 -12.77 -2.28
N PHE A 264 9.86 -13.67 -2.92
CA PHE A 264 9.80 -13.76 -4.37
C PHE A 264 9.37 -12.42 -4.99
N TYR A 265 8.25 -11.84 -4.56
CA TYR A 265 7.73 -10.61 -5.17
C TYR A 265 8.70 -9.44 -5.01
N ASN A 266 9.40 -9.34 -3.88
CA ASN A 266 10.41 -8.31 -3.69
C ASN A 266 11.57 -8.45 -4.68
N MET A 267 12.04 -9.68 -4.92
CA MET A 267 13.08 -9.93 -5.93
C MET A 267 12.56 -9.70 -7.35
N PHE A 268 11.38 -10.23 -7.67
CA PHE A 268 10.81 -10.21 -9.01
C PHE A 268 10.43 -8.80 -9.47
N LYS A 269 9.99 -7.91 -8.56
CA LYS A 269 9.74 -6.49 -8.86
C LYS A 269 10.91 -5.82 -9.56
N LYS A 270 12.15 -6.13 -9.19
CA LYS A 270 13.35 -5.57 -9.82
C LYS A 270 13.51 -6.04 -11.27
N ASP A 271 13.36 -7.33 -11.50
CA ASP A 271 13.45 -7.92 -12.84
C ASP A 271 12.30 -7.40 -13.72
N LEU A 272 11.09 -7.29 -13.16
CA LEU A 272 9.91 -6.79 -13.84
C LEU A 272 10.05 -5.31 -14.24
N LEU A 273 10.61 -4.47 -13.37
CA LEU A 273 10.85 -3.06 -13.67
C LEU A 273 11.74 -2.88 -14.90
N LYS A 274 12.78 -3.72 -15.04
CA LYS A 274 13.63 -3.72 -16.22
C LYS A 274 12.81 -3.98 -17.49
N LEU A 275 11.89 -4.94 -17.45
CA LEU A 275 11.06 -5.31 -18.61
C LEU A 275 10.04 -4.23 -18.98
N ILE A 276 9.57 -3.47 -17.99
CA ILE A 276 8.57 -2.42 -18.18
C ILE A 276 9.21 -1.09 -18.59
N LEU A 277 10.25 -0.63 -17.88
CA LEU A 277 10.79 0.71 -18.10
C LEU A 277 11.89 0.78 -19.17
N ASN A 278 12.45 -0.36 -19.60
CA ASN A 278 13.43 -0.36 -20.67
C ASN A 278 12.76 -0.22 -22.04
N LYS A 279 12.81 0.98 -22.62
CA LYS A 279 12.17 1.28 -23.92
C LYS A 279 12.75 0.50 -25.10
N ASN A 280 13.99 0.02 -24.98
CA ASN A 280 14.69 -0.65 -26.07
C ASN A 280 14.37 -2.14 -26.17
N ILE A 281 13.62 -2.72 -25.22
CA ILE A 281 13.31 -4.15 -25.22
C ILE A 281 12.07 -4.45 -26.07
N ASP A 282 12.20 -5.33 -27.05
CA ASP A 282 11.08 -5.78 -27.89
C ASP A 282 10.33 -6.98 -27.28
N ASN A 283 9.19 -7.36 -27.87
CA ASN A 283 8.38 -8.45 -27.35
C ASN A 283 9.09 -9.82 -27.34
N LYS A 284 9.99 -10.06 -28.29
CA LYS A 284 10.78 -11.30 -28.37
C LYS A 284 11.81 -11.34 -27.25
N GLU A 285 12.45 -10.21 -26.98
CA GLU A 285 13.41 -10.04 -25.90
C GLU A 285 12.74 -10.13 -24.52
N ILE A 286 11.55 -9.55 -24.33
CA ILE A 286 10.77 -9.73 -23.08
C ILE A 286 10.50 -11.22 -22.84
N ASN A 287 10.01 -11.95 -23.84
CA ASN A 287 9.75 -13.38 -23.71
C ASN A 287 11.03 -14.19 -23.39
N ASN A 288 12.17 -13.84 -23.99
CA ASN A 288 13.44 -14.47 -23.67
C ASN A 288 13.90 -14.17 -22.23
N GLU A 289 13.75 -12.93 -21.78
CA GLU A 289 14.07 -12.53 -20.41
C GLU A 289 13.11 -13.17 -19.40
N LEU A 290 11.82 -13.28 -19.69
CA LEU A 290 10.85 -13.99 -18.83
C LEU A 290 11.25 -15.46 -18.65
N LYS A 291 11.67 -16.16 -19.71
CA LYS A 291 12.21 -17.53 -19.60
C LYS A 291 13.45 -17.59 -18.71
N ARG A 292 14.38 -16.64 -18.88
CA ARG A 292 15.60 -16.56 -18.06
C ARG A 292 15.26 -16.34 -16.59
N VAL A 293 14.30 -15.45 -16.33
CA VAL A 293 13.84 -15.10 -14.99
C VAL A 293 13.08 -16.26 -14.33
N GLU A 294 12.21 -16.94 -15.06
CA GLU A 294 11.53 -18.16 -14.61
C GLU A 294 12.53 -19.24 -14.17
N ASN A 295 13.53 -19.54 -15.01
CA ASN A 295 14.57 -20.51 -14.67
C ASN A 295 15.36 -20.11 -13.42
N LYS A 296 15.74 -18.83 -13.30
CA LYS A 296 16.42 -18.27 -12.12
C LYS A 296 15.62 -18.51 -10.84
N TYR A 297 14.33 -18.18 -10.84
CA TYR A 297 13.50 -18.32 -9.65
C TYR A 297 13.13 -19.76 -9.31
N ASN A 298 13.03 -20.64 -10.32
CA ASN A 298 12.86 -22.06 -10.10
C ASN A 298 14.08 -22.74 -9.47
N ILE A 299 15.29 -22.26 -9.76
CA ILE A 299 16.51 -22.72 -9.05
C ILE A 299 16.47 -22.26 -7.59
N TRP A 300 16.20 -20.97 -7.35
CA TRP A 300 16.08 -20.42 -6.00
C TRP A 300 15.02 -21.12 -5.16
N LEU A 301 13.85 -21.44 -5.74
CA LEU A 301 12.77 -22.15 -5.05
C LEU A 301 13.20 -23.56 -4.62
N LYS A 302 13.97 -24.26 -5.45
CA LYS A 302 14.51 -25.58 -5.11
C LYS A 302 15.50 -25.49 -3.95
N GLU A 303 16.41 -24.51 -3.95
CA GLU A 303 17.38 -24.30 -2.87
C GLU A 303 16.75 -23.97 -1.51
N LYS A 304 15.58 -23.33 -1.51
CA LYS A 304 14.84 -22.99 -0.27
C LYS A 304 14.07 -24.15 0.34
N ASN A 305 13.86 -25.23 -0.40
CA ASN A 305 13.11 -26.42 0.03
C ASN A 305 14.02 -27.58 0.50
N PHE A 306 15.33 -27.33 0.68
CA PHE A 306 16.31 -28.20 1.34
C PHE A 306 16.68 -27.66 2.72
#